data_AF-A0A924I8H9-F1
#
_entry.id   AF-A0A924I8H9-F1
#
_cell.length_a   1.000
_cell.length_b   1.000
_cell.length_c   1.000
_cell.angle_alpha   90.00
_cell.angle_beta   90.00
_cell.angle_gamma   90.00
#
_symmetry.space_group_name_H-M   'P 1'
#
loop_
_entity.id
_entity.type
_entity.pdbx_description
1 polymer ?
#
loop_
_entity_poly.entity_id
_entity_poly.type
_entity_poly.pdbx_seq_one_letter_code
_entity_poly.pdbx_strand_id
1 'polypeptide(L)'
;MTTKILKILEDFQSLKKGDILVCKFHRDTYKLAKRTRFASYEVQDNKLHQKEIILQKQNNVYFNYECFLMGDSNLISAMLVQAE
;
A
#
# COMPACT_ATOMS: atom_id res chain seq x y z
N MET A 1 17.91 -3.90 -7.92
CA MET A 1 16.49 -3.50 -7.69
C MET A 1 15.73 -4.75 -7.28
N THR A 2 15.19 -4.75 -6.06
CA THR A 2 14.52 -5.91 -5.45
C THR A 2 13.03 -5.65 -5.27
N THR A 3 12.23 -6.71 -5.46
CA THR A 3 10.77 -6.65 -5.33
C THR A 3 10.27 -7.71 -4.37
N LYS A 4 9.40 -7.34 -3.42
CA LYS A 4 8.80 -8.27 -2.45
C LYS A 4 7.28 -8.12 -2.43
N ILE A 5 6.55 -9.21 -2.65
CA ILE A 5 5.09 -9.23 -2.48
C ILE A 5 4.78 -9.28 -0.98
N LEU A 6 3.91 -8.38 -0.51
CA LEU A 6 3.49 -8.33 0.89
C LEU A 6 2.26 -9.24 1.08
N LYS A 7 2.35 -10.18 2.01
CA LYS A 7 1.32 -11.22 2.22
C LYS A 7 0.95 -11.42 3.68
N ILE A 8 1.83 -11.09 4.61
CA ILE A 8 1.62 -11.31 6.04
C ILE A 8 1.76 -10.00 6.82
N LEU A 9 1.29 -9.99 8.07
CA LEU A 9 1.29 -8.81 8.93
C LEU A 9 2.67 -8.17 9.04
N GLU A 10 3.71 -8.98 9.22
CA GLU A 10 5.10 -8.58 9.40
C GLU A 10 5.63 -7.86 8.17
N ASP A 11 5.19 -8.26 6.97
CA ASP A 11 5.58 -7.59 5.73
C ASP A 11 5.13 -6.12 5.76
N PHE A 12 3.87 -5.88 6.14
CA PHE A 12 3.31 -4.54 6.21
C PHE A 12 3.89 -3.73 7.38
N GLN A 13 4.11 -4.36 8.54
CA GLN A 13 4.72 -3.70 9.69
C GLN A 13 6.18 -3.31 9.45
N SER A 14 6.89 -4.02 8.56
CA SER A 14 8.29 -3.70 8.21
C SER A 14 8.45 -2.46 7.33
N LEU A 15 7.37 -1.95 6.72
CA LEU A 15 7.41 -0.81 5.81
C LEU A 15 7.78 0.48 6.52
N LYS A 16 8.61 1.28 5.87
CA LYS A 16 9.15 2.54 6.38
C LYS A 16 8.79 3.69 5.45
N LYS A 17 8.83 4.91 6.00
CA LYS A 17 8.69 6.12 5.20
C LYS A 17 9.74 6.14 4.07
N GLY A 18 9.29 6.46 2.86
CA GLY A 18 10.12 6.48 1.64
C GLY A 18 10.08 5.17 0.85
N ASP A 19 9.59 4.06 1.42
CA ASP A 19 9.40 2.82 0.66
C ASP A 19 8.40 3.01 -0.48
N ILE A 20 8.64 2.39 -1.63
CA ILE A 20 7.74 2.43 -2.77
C ILE A 20 6.88 1.16 -2.78
N LEU A 21 5.57 1.35 -2.69
CA LEU A 21 4.56 0.32 -2.84
C LEU A 21 3.89 0.39 -4.20
N VAL A 22 3.82 -0.74 -4.89
CA VAL A 22 3.00 -0.91 -6.09
C VAL A 22 1.76 -1.73 -5.72
N CYS A 23 0.60 -1.12 -5.97
CA CYS A 23 -0.71 -1.64 -5.62
C CYS A 23 -1.47 -2.06 -6.88
N LYS A 24 -2.14 -3.21 -6.82
CA LYS A 24 -3.14 -3.67 -7.80
C LYS A 24 -4.50 -3.77 -7.13
N PHE A 25 -5.56 -3.30 -7.80
CA PHE A 25 -6.92 -3.27 -7.24
C PHE A 25 -7.91 -4.14 -8.02
N HIS A 26 -8.97 -4.61 -7.34
CA HIS A 26 -10.08 -5.36 -7.95
C HIS A 26 -10.88 -4.49 -8.92
N ARG A 27 -11.22 -3.28 -8.49
CA ARG A 27 -11.88 -2.26 -9.30
C ARG A 27 -10.94 -1.09 -9.51
N ASP A 28 -11.05 -0.46 -10.67
CA ASP A 28 -10.27 0.75 -10.98
C ASP A 28 -10.53 1.81 -9.90
N THR A 29 -9.46 2.30 -9.29
CA THR A 29 -9.47 3.34 -8.27
C THR A 29 -9.06 4.67 -8.89
N TYR A 30 -9.22 5.78 -8.17
CA TYR A 30 -8.74 7.08 -8.62
C TYR A 30 -7.43 7.43 -7.93
N LYS A 31 -6.40 7.73 -8.72
CA LYS A 31 -5.17 8.38 -8.25
C LYS A 31 -5.02 9.69 -9.00
N LEU A 32 -4.99 10.82 -8.28
CA LEU A 32 -4.83 12.18 -8.84
C LEU A 32 -5.78 12.41 -10.04
N ALA A 33 -7.07 12.11 -9.87
CA ALA A 33 -8.13 12.20 -10.89
C ALA A 33 -8.05 11.20 -12.07
N LYS A 34 -7.04 10.32 -12.14
CA LYS A 34 -6.99 9.25 -13.15
C LYS A 34 -7.52 7.93 -12.60
N ARG A 35 -8.44 7.30 -13.32
CA ARG A 35 -8.84 5.90 -13.05
C ARG A 35 -7.70 4.96 -13.37
N THR A 36 -7.34 4.10 -12.44
CA THR A 36 -6.28 3.12 -12.63
C THR A 36 -6.52 1.85 -11.83
N ARG A 37 -6.08 0.73 -12.38
CA ARG A 37 -6.02 -0.57 -11.69
C ARG A 37 -4.69 -0.78 -10.97
N PHE A 38 -3.67 -0.04 -11.38
CA PHE A 38 -2.30 -0.11 -10.86
C PHE A 38 -1.83 1.27 -10.42
N ALA A 39 -1.31 1.37 -9.20
CA ALA A 39 -0.79 2.63 -8.69
C ALA A 39 0.43 2.38 -7.81
N SER A 40 1.45 3.21 -7.97
CA SER A 40 2.57 3.28 -7.03
C SER A 40 2.32 4.34 -5.96
N TYR A 41 2.83 4.15 -4.76
CA TYR A 41 2.77 5.12 -3.67
C TYR A 41 4.09 5.10 -2.91
N GLU A 42 4.54 6.26 -2.49
CA GLU A 42 5.63 6.38 -1.52
C GLU A 42 5.01 6.37 -0.12
N VAL A 43 5.41 5.44 0.73
CA VAL A 43 4.95 5.34 2.11
C VAL A 43 5.32 6.62 2.84
N GLN A 44 4.32 7.31 3.37
CA GLN A 44 4.49 8.52 4.15
C GLN A 44 4.64 8.23 5.64
N ASP A 45 3.95 7.20 6.13
CA ASP A 45 3.96 6.78 7.54
C ASP A 45 3.38 5.35 7.68
N ASN A 46 3.74 4.66 8.77
CA ASN A 46 3.22 3.34 9.12
C ASN A 46 2.74 3.33 10.58
N LYS A 47 1.41 3.40 10.77
CA LYS A 47 0.75 3.45 12.08
C LYS A 47 0.53 2.02 12.59
N LEU A 48 1.58 1.42 13.14
CA LEU A 48 1.59 0.02 13.57
C LEU A 48 0.43 -0.35 14.51
N HIS A 49 0.09 0.52 15.47
CA HIS A 49 -1.01 0.31 16.41
C HIS A 49 -2.40 0.33 15.77
N GLN A 50 -2.55 1.02 14.63
CA GLN A 50 -3.82 1.16 13.91
C GLN A 50 -3.89 0.25 12.68
N LYS A 51 -2.79 -0.48 12.41
CA LYS A 51 -2.62 -1.31 11.23
C LYS A 51 -2.84 -0.57 9.91
N GLU A 52 -2.37 0.67 9.85
CA GLU A 52 -2.63 1.59 8.75
C GLU A 52 -1.34 2.17 8.17
N ILE A 53 -1.22 2.16 6.85
CA ILE A 53 -0.14 2.79 6.09
C ILE A 53 -0.68 4.06 5.45
N ILE A 54 0.02 5.18 5.66
CA ILE A 54 -0.31 6.45 5.00
C ILE A 54 0.43 6.50 3.67
N LEU A 55 -0.31 6.50 2.57
CA LEU A 55 0.24 6.51 1.21
C LEU A 55 0.26 7.92 0.60
N GLN A 56 -0.66 8.78 1.03
CA GLN A 56 -0.68 10.19 0.64
C GLN A 56 -1.43 10.99 1.71
N LYS A 57 -0.79 12.03 2.27
CA LYS A 57 -1.48 12.93 3.20
C LYS A 57 -2.51 13.82 2.48
N GLN A 58 -2.14 14.35 1.33
CA GLN A 58 -3.07 15.09 0.48
C GLN A 58 -4.14 14.15 -0.07
N ASN A 59 -5.42 14.49 0.12
CA ASN A 59 -6.59 13.64 -0.16
C ASN A 59 -6.74 12.39 0.75
N ASN A 60 -6.00 12.32 1.86
CA ASN A 60 -6.11 11.29 2.89
C ASN A 60 -6.15 9.87 2.32
N VAL A 61 -5.14 9.49 1.55
CA VAL A 61 -5.02 8.10 1.05
C VAL A 61 -4.28 7.29 2.09
N TYR A 62 -5.03 6.43 2.78
CA TYR A 62 -4.54 5.48 3.76
C TYR A 62 -4.97 4.06 3.39
N PHE A 63 -4.21 3.10 3.86
CA PHE A 63 -4.42 1.69 3.60
C PHE A 63 -4.35 0.91 4.90
N ASN A 64 -5.50 0.35 5.31
CA ASN A 64 -5.57 -0.56 6.44
C ASN A 64 -5.18 -1.98 5.98
N TYR A 65 -4.05 -2.49 6.47
CA TYR A 65 -3.55 -3.80 6.07
C TYR A 65 -4.23 -4.97 6.80
N GLU A 66 -4.95 -4.73 7.89
CA GLU A 66 -5.81 -5.76 8.50
C GLU A 66 -7.00 -6.10 7.59
N CYS A 67 -7.70 -5.10 7.07
CA CYS A 67 -8.78 -5.32 6.11
C CYS A 67 -8.28 -6.08 4.86
N PHE A 68 -7.05 -5.80 4.41
CA PHE A 68 -6.44 -6.54 3.30
C PHE A 68 -6.17 -8.00 3.64
N LEU A 69 -5.55 -8.26 4.79
CA LEU A 69 -5.25 -9.62 5.23
C LEU A 69 -6.52 -10.45 5.51
N MET A 70 -7.63 -9.80 5.88
CA MET A 70 -8.95 -10.41 6.05
C MET A 70 -9.72 -10.61 4.73
N GLY A 71 -9.25 -10.06 3.61
CA GLY A 71 -9.92 -10.16 2.30
C GLY A 71 -11.03 -9.12 2.06
N ASP A 72 -11.21 -8.16 2.97
CA ASP A 72 -12.21 -7.08 2.90
C ASP A 72 -11.66 -5.79 2.26
N SER A 73 -10.57 -5.88 1.51
CA SER A 73 -9.95 -4.74 0.82
C SER A 73 -10.21 -4.79 -0.69
N ASN A 74 -10.37 -3.61 -1.32
CA ASN A 74 -10.35 -3.51 -2.79
C ASN A 74 -8.94 -3.71 -3.38
N LEU A 75 -7.90 -3.78 -2.54
CA LEU A 75 -6.54 -4.12 -2.96
C LEU A 75 -6.43 -5.64 -3.18
N ILE A 76 -5.90 -6.05 -4.34
CA ILE A 76 -5.57 -7.45 -4.66
C ILE A 76 -4.17 -7.80 -4.17
N SER A 77 -3.20 -6.92 -4.42
CA SER A 77 -1.80 -7.17 -4.10
C SER A 77 -1.04 -5.89 -3.88
N ALA A 78 -0.16 -5.90 -2.88
CA ALA A 78 0.89 -4.90 -2.66
C ALA A 78 2.27 -5.53 -2.88
N MET A 79 3.14 -4.78 -3.54
CA MET A 79 4.54 -5.13 -3.75
C MET A 79 5.44 -3.98 -3.32
N LEU A 80 6.41 -4.28 -2.46
CA LEU A 80 7.49 -3.36 -2.12
C LEU A 80 8.54 -3.40 -3.22
N VAL A 81 9.00 -2.22 -3.63
CA VAL A 81 10.06 -2.02 -4.63
C VAL A 81 11.19 -1.23 -3.99
N GLN A 82 12.40 -1.80 -3.99
CA GLN A 82 13.59 -1.20 -3.39
C GLN A 82 14.69 -1.04 -4.43
N ALA A 83 15.30 0.15 -4.47
CA ALA A 83 16.58 0.37 -5.12
C ALA A 83 17.68 -0.18 -4.19
N GLU A 84 18.72 -0.78 -4.77
CA GLU A 84 19.90 -1.25 -4.02
C GLU A 84 20.71 -0.08 -3.44
#